data_AF-A0A4R5AU62-F1
#
_entry.id   AF-A0A4R5AU62-F1
#
_cell.length_a   1.000
_cell.length_b   1.000
_cell.length_c   1.000
_cell.angle_alpha   90.00
_cell.angle_beta   90.00
_cell.angle_gamma   90.00
#
_symmetry.space_group_name_H-M   'P 1'
#
loop_
_entity.id
_entity.type
_entity.pdbx_description
1 polymer ?
#
loop_
_entity_poly.entity_id
_entity_poly.type
_entity_poly.pdbx_seq_one_letter_code
_entity_poly.pdbx_strand_id
1 'polypeptide(L)'
;MKLARPAKRAARLALSAAAAAALTVGLGTAAQAAPTLNTDPIPDNFDFSDCPTLPAGSDPNFSRCVSVVVTSGTFHVGAFDQAIDKPIQMTFANAYNPETFKYTAVFGKMRAEKMLVQPGLFGDPLLTAVYAQPEFAGVFDQPTSADFHIKMGLKIRLVNPFLGSNCRVGSDSNPITLELTTGTTSPPAPNTPITGEAAKIVRTDPQPTVRSAKHVDNSFAVPGAKGCVFGGGVADWLVNQVGGFPSAGGKNTVIFNEYMVLKPYSQL
;
A
#
# COMPACT_ATOMS: atom_id res chain seq x y z
N MET A 1 -81.58 -50.48 -1.70
CA MET A 1 -81.37 -49.67 -0.48
C MET A 1 -79.87 -49.52 -0.24
N LYS A 2 -79.35 -48.30 -0.37
CA LYS A 2 -77.95 -47.92 -0.10
C LYS A 2 -77.93 -47.12 1.20
N LEU A 3 -76.98 -47.39 2.08
CA LEU A 3 -76.59 -46.47 3.15
C LEU A 3 -75.07 -46.54 3.32
N ALA A 4 -74.47 -45.36 3.44
CA ALA A 4 -73.06 -45.07 3.27
C ALA A 4 -72.32 -44.94 4.62
N ARG A 5 -70.99 -45.19 4.56
CA ARG A 5 -69.79 -44.62 5.25
C ARG A 5 -69.96 -43.68 6.47
N PRO A 6 -68.97 -43.53 7.40
CA PRO A 6 -67.51 -43.34 7.14
C PRO A 6 -66.52 -43.99 8.17
N ALA A 7 -65.33 -44.47 7.77
CA ALA A 7 -64.00 -43.82 7.69
C ALA A 7 -63.41 -43.24 9.01
N LYS A 8 -62.33 -43.85 9.52
CA LYS A 8 -61.17 -43.17 10.16
C LYS A 8 -59.88 -43.99 9.94
N ARG A 9 -58.82 -43.29 9.50
CA ARG A 9 -57.44 -43.76 9.32
C ARG A 9 -56.67 -43.59 10.64
N ALA A 10 -55.78 -44.52 10.96
CA ALA A 10 -54.60 -44.27 11.78
C ALA A 10 -53.52 -45.29 11.39
N ALA A 11 -52.41 -44.78 10.86
CA ALA A 11 -51.27 -45.54 10.39
C ALA A 11 -50.52 -46.19 11.56
N ARG A 12 -50.15 -47.47 11.40
CA ARG A 12 -49.26 -48.19 12.31
C ARG A 12 -47.93 -48.48 11.61
N LEU A 13 -46.89 -48.25 12.40
CA LEU A 13 -45.48 -48.58 12.26
C LEU A 13 -45.11 -49.72 11.32
N ALA A 14 -44.03 -49.53 10.57
CA ALA A 14 -43.15 -50.62 10.16
C ALA A 14 -41.71 -50.26 10.56
N LEU A 15 -41.18 -51.07 11.47
CA LEU A 15 -39.77 -51.25 11.79
C LEU A 15 -39.07 -51.85 10.57
N SER A 16 -37.92 -51.29 10.17
CA SER A 16 -36.95 -52.00 9.33
C SER A 16 -35.55 -51.76 9.89
N ALA A 17 -34.99 -52.82 10.46
CA ALA A 17 -33.63 -52.87 10.95
C ALA A 17 -32.62 -52.98 9.80
N ALA A 18 -31.54 -52.20 9.95
CA ALA A 18 -30.14 -52.46 9.59
C ALA A 18 -29.79 -53.32 8.36
N ALA A 19 -29.06 -52.71 7.43
CA ALA A 19 -27.88 -53.33 6.83
C ALA A 19 -26.79 -52.27 6.64
N ALA A 20 -25.67 -52.48 7.32
CA ALA A 20 -24.51 -51.61 7.36
C ALA A 20 -23.75 -51.64 6.03
N ALA A 21 -23.53 -50.47 5.43
CA ALA A 21 -22.46 -50.24 4.47
C ALA A 21 -21.56 -49.15 5.05
N ALA A 22 -20.39 -49.56 5.54
CA ALA A 22 -19.36 -48.66 6.03
C ALA A 22 -18.77 -47.87 4.86
N LEU A 23 -19.34 -46.69 4.59
CA LEU A 23 -18.70 -45.65 3.78
C LEU A 23 -17.85 -44.81 4.72
N THR A 24 -16.55 -45.09 4.76
CA THR A 24 -15.56 -44.16 5.32
C THR A 24 -15.48 -42.95 4.41
N VAL A 25 -16.39 -42.00 4.62
CA VAL A 25 -16.27 -40.65 4.08
C VAL A 25 -15.10 -40.00 4.81
N GLY A 26 -13.94 -39.96 4.14
CA GLY A 26 -12.84 -39.12 4.56
C GLY A 26 -13.32 -37.69 4.60
N LEU A 27 -13.60 -37.18 5.80
CA LEU A 27 -13.75 -35.75 6.07
C LEU A 27 -12.37 -35.11 5.92
N GLY A 28 -11.92 -34.95 4.68
CA GLY A 28 -10.89 -33.98 4.36
C GLY A 28 -11.48 -32.61 4.64
N THR A 29 -11.15 -32.04 5.79
CA THR A 29 -11.32 -30.60 6.01
C THR A 29 -10.44 -29.92 4.97
N ALA A 30 -11.04 -29.47 3.86
CA ALA A 30 -10.38 -28.52 2.98
C ALA A 30 -10.08 -27.30 3.85
N ALA A 31 -8.81 -27.11 4.21
CA ALA A 31 -8.34 -25.86 4.75
C ALA A 31 -8.71 -24.80 3.71
N GLN A 32 -9.73 -23.99 4.00
CA GLN A 32 -9.99 -22.80 3.20
C GLN A 32 -8.76 -21.93 3.38
N ALA A 33 -7.90 -21.88 2.36
CA ALA A 33 -6.88 -20.86 2.26
C ALA A 33 -7.59 -19.52 2.43
N ALA A 34 -7.20 -18.75 3.44
CA ALA A 34 -7.69 -17.39 3.59
C ALA A 34 -7.47 -16.66 2.26
N PRO A 35 -8.44 -15.84 1.79
CA PRO A 35 -8.22 -15.04 0.59
C PRO A 35 -6.91 -14.26 0.76
N THR A 36 -5.99 -14.45 -0.17
CA THR A 36 -4.71 -13.77 -0.20
C THR A 36 -4.99 -12.30 -0.51
N LEU A 37 -4.86 -11.44 0.52
CA LEU A 37 -5.01 -9.98 0.43
C LEU A 37 -4.11 -9.36 -0.65
N ASN A 38 -2.92 -9.94 -0.77
CA ASN A 38 -1.89 -9.59 -1.71
C ASN A 38 -1.43 -10.88 -2.39
N THR A 39 -1.43 -10.89 -3.72
CA THR A 39 -0.98 -12.02 -4.54
C THR A 39 0.54 -12.06 -4.71
N ASP A 40 1.23 -11.00 -4.31
CA ASP A 40 2.68 -10.92 -4.39
C ASP A 40 3.33 -11.92 -3.42
N PRO A 41 4.55 -12.37 -3.72
CA PRO A 41 5.32 -13.12 -2.73
C PRO A 41 5.66 -12.23 -1.52
N ILE A 42 5.53 -12.79 -0.32
CA ILE A 42 6.01 -12.14 0.91
C ILE A 42 7.54 -11.95 0.79
N PRO A 43 8.07 -10.74 1.04
CA PRO A 43 9.51 -10.51 1.04
C PRO A 43 10.25 -11.44 2.00
N ASP A 44 11.38 -11.98 1.55
CA ASP A 44 12.23 -12.86 2.36
C ASP A 44 12.81 -12.15 3.58
N ASN A 45 13.03 -10.83 3.48
CA ASN A 45 13.61 -10.02 4.54
C ASN A 45 12.90 -8.67 4.69
N PHE A 46 12.90 -8.16 5.92
CA PHE A 46 12.42 -6.83 6.30
C PHE A 46 13.60 -6.10 6.97
N ASP A 47 14.04 -5.01 6.35
CA ASP A 47 15.19 -4.25 6.84
C ASP A 47 14.76 -3.22 7.90
N PHE A 48 15.43 -3.26 9.05
CA PHE A 48 15.25 -2.35 10.18
C PHE A 48 16.47 -1.43 10.41
N SER A 49 17.48 -1.47 9.53
CA SER A 49 18.69 -0.66 9.65
C SER A 49 18.44 0.85 9.57
N ASP A 50 17.32 1.26 8.97
CA ASP A 50 16.91 2.66 8.83
C ASP A 50 15.89 3.11 9.89
N CYS A 51 15.64 2.31 10.92
CA CYS A 51 14.75 2.73 12.01
C CYS A 51 15.21 4.08 12.59
N PRO A 52 14.35 5.10 12.64
CA PRO A 52 14.76 6.41 13.11
C PRO A 52 15.09 6.38 14.60
N THR A 53 15.92 7.33 15.03
CA THR A 53 16.16 7.54 16.46
C THR A 53 14.85 7.96 17.13
N LEU A 54 14.55 7.35 18.28
CA LEU A 54 13.38 7.72 19.06
C LEU A 54 13.51 9.16 19.59
N PRO A 55 12.41 9.95 19.56
CA PRO A 55 12.38 11.24 20.24
C PRO A 55 12.69 11.11 21.73
N ALA A 56 13.27 12.15 22.31
CA ALA A 56 13.55 12.20 23.74
C ALA A 56 12.27 11.94 24.57
N GLY A 57 12.41 11.18 25.66
CA GLY A 57 11.30 10.78 26.52
C GLY A 57 10.45 9.63 25.98
N SER A 58 10.77 9.06 24.81
CA SER A 58 10.09 7.84 24.33
C SER A 58 10.62 6.59 25.02
N ASP A 59 9.74 5.64 25.37
CA ASP A 59 10.13 4.35 25.97
C ASP A 59 10.42 3.31 24.86
N PRO A 60 11.65 2.77 24.76
CA PRO A 60 12.01 1.74 23.79
C PRO A 60 11.20 0.43 23.89
N ASN A 61 10.65 0.09 25.06
CA ASN A 61 9.90 -1.15 25.27
C ASN A 61 8.49 -1.09 24.67
N PHE A 62 7.90 0.10 24.58
CA PHE A 62 6.58 0.33 24.01
C PHE A 62 6.64 0.96 22.61
N SER A 63 7.79 1.52 22.25
CA SER A 63 8.02 2.01 20.89
C SER A 63 8.22 0.83 19.92
N ARG A 64 7.74 0.99 18.68
CA ARG A 64 7.86 -0.02 17.61
C ARG A 64 8.49 0.60 16.39
N CYS A 65 9.46 -0.06 15.78
CA CYS A 65 9.87 0.25 14.42
C CYS A 65 9.05 -0.61 13.47
N VAL A 66 8.55 0.03 12.42
CA VAL A 66 7.80 -0.61 11.35
C VAL A 66 8.67 -0.60 10.11
N SER A 67 8.90 -1.78 9.53
CA SER A 67 9.52 -1.96 8.22
C SER A 67 8.43 -2.35 7.24
N VAL A 68 8.29 -1.56 6.18
CA VAL A 68 7.27 -1.70 5.15
C VAL A 68 7.94 -1.93 3.81
N VAL A 69 7.40 -2.87 3.05
CA VAL A 69 7.81 -3.17 1.68
C VAL A 69 6.58 -3.11 0.80
N VAL A 70 6.52 -2.10 -0.06
CA VAL A 70 5.54 -2.00 -1.14
C VAL A 70 6.01 -2.89 -2.27
N THR A 71 5.23 -3.91 -2.63
CA THR A 71 5.65 -4.95 -3.57
C THR A 71 5.09 -4.77 -4.97
N SER A 72 3.89 -4.19 -5.07
CA SER A 72 3.22 -3.92 -6.35
C SER A 72 2.22 -2.79 -6.19
N GLY A 73 1.74 -2.28 -7.32
CA GLY A 73 0.75 -1.21 -7.33
C GLY A 73 0.80 -0.41 -8.62
N THR A 74 -0.04 0.61 -8.67
CA THR A 74 -0.11 1.57 -9.77
C THR A 74 -0.10 2.99 -9.23
N PHE A 75 0.63 3.85 -9.94
CA PHE A 75 0.65 5.29 -9.76
C PHE A 75 0.19 5.94 -11.07
N HIS A 76 -0.96 6.59 -11.04
CA HIS A 76 -1.38 7.54 -12.05
C HIS A 76 -1.05 8.95 -11.57
N VAL A 77 -0.08 9.60 -12.21
CA VAL A 77 0.49 10.88 -11.79
C VAL A 77 0.65 11.78 -13.02
N GLY A 78 -0.19 12.82 -13.11
CA GLY A 78 -0.24 13.68 -14.28
C GLY A 78 -0.70 12.92 -15.52
N ALA A 79 0.16 12.83 -16.54
CA ALA A 79 -0.11 12.10 -17.77
C ALA A 79 0.43 10.65 -17.79
N PHE A 80 1.02 10.18 -16.69
CA PHE A 80 1.72 8.89 -16.66
C PHE A 80 1.02 7.86 -15.78
N ASP A 81 0.93 6.64 -16.31
CA ASP A 81 0.61 5.41 -15.57
C ASP A 81 1.89 4.62 -15.34
N GLN A 82 2.27 4.46 -14.07
CA GLN A 82 3.46 3.72 -13.66
C GLN A 82 3.06 2.53 -12.79
N ALA A 83 3.46 1.33 -13.19
CA ALA A 83 3.43 0.17 -12.31
C ALA A 83 4.61 0.21 -11.33
N ILE A 84 4.38 -0.23 -10.09
CA ILE A 84 5.45 -0.51 -9.15
C ILE A 84 6.06 -1.86 -9.55
N ASP A 85 7.14 -1.83 -10.32
CA ASP A 85 7.87 -3.01 -10.79
C ASP A 85 9.07 -3.36 -9.90
N LYS A 86 9.44 -2.44 -9.00
CA LYS A 86 10.52 -2.60 -8.03
C LYS A 86 10.02 -2.28 -6.63
N PRO A 87 10.42 -3.07 -5.61
CA PRO A 87 9.98 -2.82 -4.25
C PRO A 87 10.39 -1.43 -3.75
N ILE A 88 9.48 -0.78 -3.03
CA ILE A 88 9.77 0.43 -2.28
C ILE A 88 9.80 0.06 -0.81
N GLN A 89 10.93 0.32 -0.15
CA GLN A 89 11.10 0.03 1.26
C GLN A 89 10.97 1.32 2.06
N MET A 90 10.27 1.28 3.17
CA MET A 90 10.21 2.40 4.10
C MET A 90 10.22 1.93 5.55
N THR A 91 10.78 2.76 6.41
CA THR A 91 10.81 2.54 7.85
C THR A 91 10.28 3.75 8.59
N PHE A 92 9.59 3.52 9.69
CA PHE A 92 9.16 4.58 10.61
C PHE A 92 9.00 4.01 12.03
N ALA A 93 9.05 4.88 13.03
CA ALA A 93 8.75 4.54 14.41
C ALA A 93 7.33 4.94 14.77
N ASN A 94 6.67 4.09 15.55
CA ASN A 94 5.61 4.50 16.46
C ASN A 94 6.24 4.66 17.84
N ALA A 95 6.67 5.88 18.15
CA ALA A 95 7.36 6.22 19.40
C ALA A 95 6.35 6.47 20.52
N TYR A 96 6.42 5.71 21.61
CA TYR A 96 5.52 5.86 22.75
C TYR A 96 6.16 6.74 23.82
N ASN A 97 5.50 7.82 24.21
CA ASN A 97 5.91 8.65 25.34
C ASN A 97 5.02 8.34 26.56
N PRO A 98 5.58 7.81 27.68
CA PRO A 98 4.82 7.39 28.84
C PRO A 98 4.29 8.55 29.70
N GLU A 99 4.84 9.76 29.57
CA GLU A 99 4.37 10.94 30.31
C GLU A 99 3.10 11.52 29.68
N THR A 100 3.05 11.53 28.35
CA THR A 100 1.93 12.08 27.58
C THR A 100 0.93 11.02 27.14
N PHE A 101 1.27 9.73 27.28
CA PHE A 101 0.50 8.57 26.82
C PHE A 101 0.17 8.59 25.31
N LYS A 102 1.07 9.18 24.50
CA LYS A 102 0.89 9.34 23.05
C LYS A 102 1.88 8.51 22.25
N TYR A 103 1.38 7.96 21.14
CA TYR A 103 2.22 7.47 20.05
C TYR A 103 2.48 8.61 19.06
N THR A 104 3.75 8.81 18.72
CA THR A 104 4.17 9.75 17.68
C THR A 104 4.82 8.98 16.55
N ALA A 105 4.31 9.19 15.33
CA ALA A 105 4.89 8.64 14.13
C ALA A 105 6.15 9.43 13.78
N VAL A 106 7.29 8.75 13.63
CA VAL A 106 8.56 9.37 13.23
C VAL A 106 9.07 8.66 12.01
N PHE A 107 9.23 9.38 10.91
CA PHE A 107 9.74 8.79 9.67
C PHE A 107 11.22 8.44 9.79
N GLY A 108 11.60 7.26 9.30
CA GLY A 108 12.98 6.82 9.16
C GLY A 108 13.51 7.16 7.78
N LYS A 109 13.54 6.16 6.91
CA LYS A 109 14.01 6.31 5.53
C LYS A 109 13.07 5.61 4.57
N MET A 110 13.01 6.14 3.35
CA MET A 110 12.44 5.46 2.19
C MET A 110 13.56 5.19 1.19
N ARG A 111 13.58 3.95 0.68
CA ARG A 111 14.44 3.51 -0.40
C ARG A 111 13.56 3.08 -1.56
N ALA A 112 13.73 3.75 -2.69
CA ALA A 112 13.09 3.40 -3.94
C ALA A 112 14.13 3.40 -5.05
N GLU A 113 14.03 2.42 -5.94
CA GLU A 113 14.80 2.41 -7.17
C GLU A 113 14.15 3.30 -8.23
N LYS A 114 14.94 3.68 -9.23
CA LYS A 114 14.39 4.31 -10.43
C LYS A 114 13.60 3.28 -11.25
N MET A 115 12.41 3.69 -11.69
CA MET A 115 11.49 2.91 -12.52
C MET A 115 11.38 3.57 -13.89
N LEU A 116 11.27 2.78 -14.96
CA LEU A 116 11.18 3.29 -16.32
C LEU A 116 9.77 3.81 -16.58
N VAL A 117 9.64 5.10 -16.92
CA VAL A 117 8.34 5.74 -17.19
C VAL A 117 8.13 5.95 -18.68
N GLN A 118 9.20 6.30 -19.39
CA GLN A 118 9.16 6.48 -20.83
C GLN A 118 10.35 5.75 -21.47
N PRO A 119 10.10 4.79 -22.39
CA PRO A 119 11.18 4.16 -23.13
C PRO A 119 11.90 5.19 -24.01
N GLY A 120 13.18 4.94 -24.30
CA GLY A 120 13.94 5.80 -25.19
C GLY A 120 13.38 5.80 -26.61
N LEU A 121 13.61 6.89 -27.33
CA LEU A 121 13.16 7.17 -28.70
C LEU A 121 13.53 6.06 -29.69
N PHE A 122 14.65 5.38 -29.47
CA PHE A 122 15.08 4.24 -30.28
C PHE A 122 15.20 2.94 -29.48
N GLY A 123 14.45 2.84 -28.37
CA GLY A 123 14.57 1.73 -27.42
C GLY A 123 15.83 1.77 -26.57
N ASP A 124 16.57 2.87 -26.57
CA ASP A 124 17.77 3.01 -25.75
C ASP A 124 17.40 3.17 -24.26
N PRO A 125 18.10 2.49 -23.34
CA PRO A 125 17.79 2.57 -21.90
C PRO A 125 18.55 3.70 -21.19
N LEU A 126 19.26 4.58 -21.91
CA LEU A 126 20.25 5.47 -21.27
C LEU A 126 20.12 6.94 -21.67
N LEU A 127 20.10 7.25 -22.97
CA LEU A 127 20.20 8.61 -23.47
C LEU A 127 18.85 9.31 -23.46
N THR A 128 17.81 8.63 -23.96
CA THR A 128 16.49 9.25 -24.15
C THR A 128 15.39 8.61 -23.29
N ALA A 129 15.67 7.48 -22.64
CA ALA A 129 14.77 6.92 -21.63
C ALA A 129 14.63 7.87 -20.43
N VAL A 130 13.42 7.96 -19.88
CA VAL A 130 13.12 8.73 -18.69
C VAL A 130 12.73 7.77 -17.57
N TYR A 131 13.44 7.89 -16.46
CA TYR A 131 13.12 7.16 -15.24
C TYR A 131 12.57 8.09 -14.18
N ALA A 132 11.66 7.59 -13.34
CA ALA A 132 11.18 8.27 -12.14
C ALA A 132 11.69 7.54 -10.91
N GLN A 133 12.12 8.30 -9.91
CA GLN A 133 12.49 7.78 -8.60
C GLN A 133 11.77 8.60 -7.54
N PRO A 134 10.83 8.01 -6.77
CA PRO A 134 10.19 8.71 -5.67
C PRO A 134 11.18 8.91 -4.52
N GLU A 135 11.16 10.09 -3.94
CA GLU A 135 11.99 10.52 -2.81
C GLU A 135 11.05 11.08 -1.72
N PHE A 136 11.35 10.76 -0.46
CA PHE A 136 10.64 11.37 0.68
C PHE A 136 10.90 12.89 0.72
N ALA A 137 9.85 13.66 1.00
CA ALA A 137 9.88 15.13 0.95
C ALA A 137 9.53 15.79 2.30
N GLY A 138 9.82 15.11 3.42
CA GLY A 138 9.79 15.72 4.75
C GLY A 138 8.43 15.80 5.44
N VAL A 139 7.37 15.27 4.84
CA VAL A 139 6.03 15.23 5.45
C VAL A 139 5.67 13.79 5.76
N PHE A 140 5.49 13.48 7.04
CA PHE A 140 4.98 12.19 7.47
C PHE A 140 4.11 12.37 8.71
N ASP A 141 2.92 11.80 8.68
CA ASP A 141 2.06 11.66 9.85
C ASP A 141 1.26 10.36 9.72
N GLN A 142 1.03 9.70 10.85
CA GLN A 142 0.21 8.51 10.92
C GLN A 142 -0.64 8.57 12.19
N PRO A 143 -1.83 9.19 12.12
CA PRO A 143 -2.75 9.19 13.23
C PRO A 143 -3.24 7.77 13.52
N THR A 144 -3.48 7.48 14.80
CA THR A 144 -4.14 6.24 15.21
C THR A 144 -5.54 6.20 14.63
N SER A 145 -5.79 5.27 13.72
CA SER A 145 -7.06 5.13 13.00
C SER A 145 -7.31 3.67 12.65
N ALA A 146 -8.58 3.29 12.49
CA ALA A 146 -8.96 1.94 12.08
C ALA A 146 -8.52 1.62 10.63
N ASP A 147 -8.49 2.64 9.78
CA ASP A 147 -8.24 2.53 8.34
C ASP A 147 -6.82 2.95 7.94
N PHE A 148 -5.87 2.93 8.88
CA PHE A 148 -4.45 3.20 8.64
C PHE A 148 -4.21 4.47 7.79
N HIS A 149 -4.74 5.60 8.23
CA HIS A 149 -4.47 6.88 7.60
C HIS A 149 -2.99 7.25 7.72
N ILE A 150 -2.35 7.50 6.58
CA ILE A 150 -0.95 7.91 6.48
C ILE A 150 -0.88 9.13 5.57
N LYS A 151 -0.37 10.23 6.11
CA LYS A 151 0.01 11.40 5.32
C LYS A 151 1.47 11.28 4.96
N MET A 152 1.80 11.33 3.67
CA MET A 152 3.19 11.22 3.21
C MET A 152 3.48 12.21 2.09
N GLY A 153 4.51 13.02 2.26
CA GLY A 153 5.04 13.92 1.24
C GLY A 153 6.12 13.25 0.42
N LEU A 154 5.95 13.25 -0.89
CA LEU A 154 6.91 12.74 -1.86
C LEU A 154 7.31 13.85 -2.83
N LYS A 155 8.48 13.67 -3.44
CA LYS A 155 8.89 14.33 -4.68
C LYS A 155 9.42 13.27 -5.63
N ILE A 156 9.27 13.47 -6.93
CA ILE A 156 9.71 12.48 -7.92
C ILE A 156 10.89 13.05 -8.66
N ARG A 157 12.05 12.40 -8.55
CA ARG A 157 13.22 12.73 -9.36
C ARG A 157 13.09 12.11 -10.74
N LEU A 158 13.16 12.95 -11.77
CA LEU A 158 13.22 12.52 -13.16
C LEU A 158 14.67 12.36 -13.56
N VAL A 159 15.03 11.16 -14.01
CA VAL A 159 16.40 10.77 -14.33
C VAL A 159 16.52 10.54 -15.84
N ASN A 160 17.21 11.47 -16.49
CA ASN A 160 17.62 11.41 -17.89
C ASN A 160 18.84 12.34 -18.07
N PRO A 161 19.85 11.98 -18.89
CA PRO A 161 21.05 12.81 -19.10
C PRO A 161 20.76 14.26 -19.49
N PHE A 162 19.72 14.50 -20.30
CA PHE A 162 19.35 15.84 -20.76
C PHE A 162 18.58 16.65 -19.72
N LEU A 163 17.83 16.00 -18.83
CA LEU A 163 17.06 16.69 -17.78
C LEU A 163 17.94 17.26 -16.66
N GLY A 164 19.16 16.77 -16.52
CA GLY A 164 20.05 17.14 -15.41
C GLY A 164 19.66 16.47 -14.08
N SER A 165 20.56 16.55 -13.09
CA SER A 165 20.41 15.80 -11.82
C SER A 165 19.33 16.36 -10.89
N ASN A 166 18.84 17.57 -11.15
CA ASN A 166 17.95 18.31 -10.25
C ASN A 166 16.49 18.30 -10.67
N CYS A 167 16.15 17.76 -11.84
CA CYS A 167 14.78 17.73 -12.37
C CYS A 167 13.86 16.91 -11.45
N ARG A 168 12.90 17.58 -10.81
CA ARG A 168 11.97 16.95 -9.86
C ARG A 168 10.55 17.46 -10.04
N VAL A 169 9.58 16.56 -9.92
CA VAL A 169 8.15 16.87 -9.76
C VAL A 169 7.87 16.99 -8.26
N GLY A 170 7.41 18.17 -7.82
CA GLY A 170 7.35 18.51 -6.40
C GLY A 170 8.72 18.85 -5.79
N SER A 171 8.70 19.22 -4.51
CA SER A 171 9.89 19.65 -3.73
C SER A 171 9.65 19.48 -2.24
N ASP A 172 10.67 19.63 -1.40
CA ASP A 172 10.50 19.58 0.06
C ASP A 172 9.58 20.69 0.59
N SER A 173 9.57 21.86 -0.08
CA SER A 173 8.69 22.99 0.27
C SER A 173 7.29 22.91 -0.35
N ASN A 174 7.10 22.06 -1.36
CA ASN A 174 5.83 21.87 -2.06
C ASN A 174 5.77 20.42 -2.57
N PRO A 175 5.52 19.46 -1.68
CA PRO A 175 5.56 18.04 -2.01
C PRO A 175 4.27 17.57 -2.67
N ILE A 176 4.33 16.43 -3.35
CA ILE A 176 3.15 15.60 -3.64
C ILE A 176 2.72 15.01 -2.30
N THR A 177 1.62 15.52 -1.74
CA THR A 177 1.12 15.06 -0.44
C THR A 177 0.07 14.00 -0.65
N LEU A 178 0.42 12.76 -0.32
CA LEU A 178 -0.49 11.63 -0.31
C LEU A 178 -1.22 11.56 1.03
N GLU A 179 -2.50 11.24 1.00
CA GLU A 179 -3.38 10.98 2.14
C GLU A 179 -3.89 9.53 2.01
N LEU A 180 -2.99 8.60 2.29
CA LEU A 180 -3.20 7.16 2.10
C LEU A 180 -4.18 6.61 3.14
N THR A 181 -4.99 5.65 2.73
CA THR A 181 -5.90 4.92 3.62
C THR A 181 -6.11 3.48 3.15
N THR A 182 -6.42 2.57 4.06
CA THR A 182 -6.98 1.25 3.73
C THR A 182 -8.51 1.25 3.65
N GLY A 183 -9.14 2.39 3.95
CA GLY A 183 -10.59 2.62 3.86
C GLY A 183 -11.02 3.14 2.49
N THR A 184 -12.19 3.78 2.43
CA THR A 184 -12.75 4.37 1.21
C THR A 184 -12.40 5.85 1.09
N THR A 185 -11.89 6.27 -0.07
CA THR A 185 -11.52 7.67 -0.35
C THR A 185 -12.74 8.55 -0.67
N SER A 186 -12.57 9.87 -0.58
CA SER A 186 -13.56 10.87 -1.02
C SER A 186 -12.88 11.92 -1.93
N PRO A 187 -12.52 11.55 -3.17
CA PRO A 187 -11.77 12.45 -4.06
C PRO A 187 -12.67 13.50 -4.70
N PRO A 188 -12.11 14.65 -5.11
CA PRO A 188 -12.76 15.51 -6.10
C PRO A 188 -12.98 14.76 -7.42
N ALA A 189 -14.00 15.16 -8.19
CA ALA A 189 -14.18 14.70 -9.56
C ALA A 189 -12.97 15.10 -10.44
N PRO A 190 -12.62 14.33 -11.50
CA PRO A 190 -13.35 13.19 -12.06
C PRO A 190 -13.12 11.84 -11.38
N ASN A 191 -12.15 11.72 -10.47
CA ASN A 191 -11.94 10.48 -9.73
C ASN A 191 -13.19 10.12 -8.91
N THR A 192 -13.47 8.83 -8.83
CA THR A 192 -14.53 8.27 -7.98
C THR A 192 -13.92 7.63 -6.74
N PRO A 193 -14.68 7.47 -5.64
CA PRO A 193 -14.21 6.75 -4.46
C PRO A 193 -13.60 5.39 -4.81
N ILE A 194 -12.47 5.07 -4.18
CA ILE A 194 -11.82 3.76 -4.22
C ILE A 194 -11.58 3.28 -2.80
N THR A 195 -11.48 1.96 -2.61
CA THR A 195 -11.35 1.34 -1.28
C THR A 195 -10.08 0.49 -1.22
N GLY A 196 -9.29 0.70 -0.18
CA GLY A 196 -8.14 -0.13 0.16
C GLY A 196 -8.56 -1.45 0.80
N GLU A 197 -7.61 -2.12 1.45
CA GLU A 197 -7.91 -3.29 2.28
C GLU A 197 -7.13 -3.23 3.59
N ALA A 198 -7.87 -3.33 4.70
CA ALA A 198 -7.32 -3.27 6.04
C ALA A 198 -6.24 -4.33 6.28
N ALA A 199 -5.27 -3.98 7.14
CA ALA A 199 -4.13 -4.85 7.41
C ALA A 199 -4.54 -6.20 8.01
N LYS A 200 -4.08 -7.31 7.41
CA LYS A 200 -4.31 -8.68 7.91
C LYS A 200 -2.99 -9.39 8.17
N ILE A 201 -2.95 -10.24 9.19
CA ILE A 201 -1.80 -11.10 9.45
C ILE A 201 -1.78 -12.21 8.39
N VAL A 202 -0.67 -12.32 7.66
CA VAL A 202 -0.48 -13.31 6.58
C VAL A 202 0.59 -14.36 6.90
N ARG A 203 1.45 -14.08 7.89
CA ARG A 203 2.44 -15.04 8.42
C ARG A 203 2.69 -14.77 9.90
N THR A 204 2.80 -15.82 10.71
CA THR A 204 3.22 -15.75 12.12
C THR A 204 4.42 -16.65 12.43
N ASP A 205 4.64 -17.67 11.61
CA ASP A 205 5.70 -18.67 11.76
C ASP A 205 6.35 -18.95 10.39
N PRO A 206 7.70 -18.93 10.26
CA PRO A 206 8.64 -18.43 11.25
C PRO A 206 8.40 -16.94 11.58
N GLN A 207 8.80 -16.54 12.78
CA GLN A 207 8.84 -15.12 13.14
C GLN A 207 9.73 -14.36 12.14
N PRO A 208 9.43 -13.08 11.83
CA PRO A 208 8.45 -12.23 12.50
C PRO A 208 7.04 -12.35 11.92
N THR A 209 6.05 -11.89 12.70
CA THR A 209 4.66 -11.73 12.22
C THR A 209 4.61 -10.70 11.08
N VAL A 210 4.15 -11.15 9.91
CA VAL A 210 3.98 -10.31 8.72
C VAL A 210 2.52 -9.97 8.54
N ARG A 211 2.25 -8.69 8.28
CA ARG A 211 0.95 -8.19 7.88
C ARG A 211 0.98 -7.75 6.43
N SER A 212 -0.12 -7.92 5.72
CA SER A 212 -0.33 -7.32 4.40
C SER A 212 -1.43 -6.28 4.50
N ALA A 213 -1.33 -5.20 3.70
CA ALA A 213 -2.37 -4.19 3.53
C ALA A 213 -2.41 -3.73 2.07
N LYS A 214 -3.52 -3.10 1.68
CA LYS A 214 -3.64 -2.37 0.42
C LYS A 214 -4.04 -0.94 0.71
N HIS A 215 -3.16 0.01 0.41
CA HIS A 215 -3.43 1.43 0.57
C HIS A 215 -3.84 2.08 -0.74
N VAL A 216 -4.68 3.09 -0.61
CA VAL A 216 -5.20 3.88 -1.73
C VAL A 216 -5.18 5.37 -1.38
N ASP A 217 -4.97 6.20 -2.40
CA ASP A 217 -5.33 7.62 -2.42
C ASP A 217 -5.59 8.04 -3.87
N ASN A 218 -6.61 8.85 -4.09
CA ASN A 218 -6.92 9.40 -5.41
C ASN A 218 -7.45 10.84 -5.35
N SER A 219 -7.13 11.55 -4.27
CA SER A 219 -7.55 12.92 -4.00
C SER A 219 -6.43 13.93 -4.19
N PHE A 220 -5.17 13.48 -4.17
CA PHE A 220 -3.98 14.33 -4.16
C PHE A 220 -3.74 15.11 -5.46
N ALA A 221 -3.15 16.28 -5.30
CA ALA A 221 -2.63 17.10 -6.39
C ALA A 221 -1.13 16.86 -6.58
N VAL A 222 -0.64 17.13 -7.78
CA VAL A 222 0.78 16.99 -8.15
C VAL A 222 1.32 18.35 -8.55
N PRO A 223 2.31 18.90 -7.83
CA PRO A 223 2.96 20.14 -8.21
C PRO A 223 3.71 20.05 -9.55
N GLY A 224 4.04 21.21 -10.12
CA GLY A 224 4.89 21.29 -11.30
C GLY A 224 6.32 20.76 -11.07
N ALA A 225 6.92 20.26 -12.14
CA ALA A 225 8.34 19.99 -12.24
C ALA A 225 9.17 21.27 -12.16
N LYS A 226 10.35 21.14 -11.53
CA LYS A 226 11.35 22.21 -11.37
C LYS A 226 12.77 21.67 -11.52
N GLY A 227 13.69 22.56 -11.92
CA GLY A 227 15.13 22.28 -11.90
C GLY A 227 15.61 21.41 -13.06
N CYS A 228 14.82 21.33 -14.13
CA CYS A 228 15.13 20.58 -15.34
C CYS A 228 16.01 21.39 -16.29
N VAL A 229 16.89 20.70 -17.01
CA VAL A 229 17.87 21.25 -17.99
C VAL A 229 18.66 22.43 -17.40
N PHE A 230 19.62 22.08 -16.53
CA PHE A 230 20.57 23.02 -15.91
C PHE A 230 19.93 24.18 -15.12
N GLY A 231 18.65 24.09 -14.74
CA GLY A 231 17.99 25.05 -13.85
C GLY A 231 17.54 26.35 -14.52
N GLY A 232 17.50 26.40 -15.86
CA GLY A 232 17.12 27.60 -16.61
C GLY A 232 15.61 27.87 -16.74
N GLY A 233 14.73 27.04 -16.15
CA GLY A 233 13.27 27.20 -16.14
C GLY A 233 12.56 26.94 -17.48
N VAL A 234 13.22 27.11 -18.62
CA VAL A 234 12.64 26.89 -19.96
C VAL A 234 12.23 25.43 -20.17
N ALA A 235 13.01 24.48 -19.66
CA ALA A 235 12.68 23.07 -19.79
C ALA A 235 11.67 22.57 -18.77
N ASP A 236 11.51 23.26 -17.63
CA ASP A 236 10.48 22.94 -16.66
C ASP A 236 9.10 23.01 -17.32
N TRP A 237 8.86 24.02 -18.17
CA TRP A 237 7.63 24.13 -18.96
C TRP A 237 7.40 22.90 -19.85
N LEU A 238 8.41 22.45 -20.60
CA LEU A 238 8.25 21.30 -21.48
C LEU A 238 7.98 20.01 -20.69
N VAL A 239 8.71 19.78 -19.59
CA VAL A 239 8.48 18.65 -18.70
C VAL A 239 7.08 18.69 -18.11
N ASN A 240 6.61 19.88 -17.73
CA ASN A 240 5.24 20.08 -17.23
C ASN A 240 4.18 19.80 -18.31
N GLN A 241 4.40 20.24 -19.55
CA GLN A 241 3.49 19.97 -20.66
C GLN A 241 3.41 18.48 -20.97
N VAL A 242 4.56 17.81 -21.13
CA VAL A 242 4.63 16.38 -21.45
C VAL A 242 4.10 15.54 -20.30
N GLY A 243 4.44 15.89 -19.06
CA GLY A 243 4.05 15.14 -17.88
C GLY A 243 2.66 15.46 -17.33
N GLY A 244 1.95 16.44 -17.90
CA GLY A 244 0.63 16.85 -17.41
C GLY A 244 0.67 17.50 -16.03
N PHE A 245 1.73 18.27 -15.73
CA PHE A 245 1.91 18.95 -14.45
C PHE A 245 1.73 20.48 -14.55
N PRO A 246 1.27 21.16 -13.48
CA PRO A 246 0.70 20.57 -12.27
C PRO A 246 -0.61 19.82 -12.57
N SER A 247 -0.86 18.74 -11.85
CA SER A 247 -2.10 17.97 -11.93
C SER A 247 -2.98 18.27 -10.72
N ALA A 248 -4.24 18.62 -10.96
CA ALA A 248 -5.19 18.93 -9.88
C ALA A 248 -5.58 17.68 -9.07
N GLY A 249 -6.05 17.91 -7.84
CA GLY A 249 -6.68 16.86 -7.04
C GLY A 249 -7.87 16.23 -7.78
N GLY A 250 -8.06 14.92 -7.60
CA GLY A 250 -9.09 14.17 -8.32
C GLY A 250 -8.70 13.71 -9.74
N LYS A 251 -7.45 13.92 -10.14
CA LYS A 251 -6.88 13.43 -11.43
C LYS A 251 -5.69 12.49 -11.25
N ASN A 252 -5.32 12.16 -10.03
CA ASN A 252 -4.16 11.31 -9.73
C ASN A 252 -4.63 10.18 -8.83
N THR A 253 -3.99 9.03 -8.93
CA THR A 253 -4.37 7.83 -8.18
C THR A 253 -3.11 7.06 -7.79
N VAL A 254 -3.06 6.58 -6.56
CA VAL A 254 -2.11 5.58 -6.10
C VAL A 254 -2.89 4.44 -5.47
N ILE A 255 -2.53 3.23 -5.87
CA ILE A 255 -3.02 1.98 -5.27
C ILE A 255 -1.81 1.08 -5.13
N PHE A 256 -1.50 0.61 -3.93
CA PHE A 256 -0.40 -0.32 -3.77
C PHE A 256 -0.66 -1.37 -2.71
N ASN A 257 -0.02 -2.51 -2.89
CA ASN A 257 0.01 -3.58 -1.91
C ASN A 257 1.34 -3.54 -1.16
N GLU A 258 1.27 -3.78 0.14
CA GLU A 258 2.44 -3.79 1.00
C GLU A 258 2.44 -4.98 1.95
N TYR A 259 3.64 -5.28 2.42
CA TYR A 259 3.87 -6.07 3.62
C TYR A 259 4.55 -5.21 4.67
N MET A 260 4.20 -5.43 5.93
CA MET A 260 4.78 -4.74 7.05
C MET A 260 5.10 -5.69 8.19
N VAL A 261 6.22 -5.41 8.85
CA VAL A 261 6.64 -6.08 10.08
C VAL A 261 6.94 -5.03 11.12
N LEU A 262 6.53 -5.31 12.36
CA LEU A 262 6.80 -4.46 13.51
C LEU A 262 7.81 -5.14 14.42
N LYS A 263 8.81 -4.39 14.90
CA LYS A 263 9.80 -4.84 15.88
C LYS A 263 9.86 -3.87 17.07
N PRO A 264 9.88 -4.34 18.32
CA PRO A 264 10.15 -3.50 19.48
C PRO A 264 11.53 -2.83 19.37
N TYR A 265 11.62 -1.56 19.81
CA TYR A 265 12.91 -0.86 19.83
C TYR A 265 13.90 -1.49 20.80
N SER A 266 13.44 -2.18 21.85
CA SER A 266 14.28 -2.98 22.74
C SER A 266 14.91 -4.22 22.08
N GLN A 267 14.58 -4.53 20.82
CA GLN A 267 15.06 -5.70 20.06
C GLN A 267 15.70 -5.31 18.71
N LEU A 268 15.97 -4.01 18.52
CA LEU A 268 16.68 -3.50 17.35
C LEU A 268 18.19 -3.54 17.55
#